data_AF-A0A0F8UDV2-F1
#
_entry.id   AF-A0A0F8UDV2-F1
#
_cell.length_a   1.000
_cell.length_b   1.000
_cell.length_c   1.000
_cell.angle_alpha   90.00
_cell.angle_beta   90.00
_cell.angle_gamma   90.00
#
_symmetry.space_group_name_H-M   'P 1'
#
loop_
_entity.id
_entity.type
_entity.pdbx_description
1 polymer ?
#
loop_
_entity_poly.entity_id
_entity_poly.type
_entity_poly.pdbx_seq_one_letter_code
_entity_poly.pdbx_strand_id
1 'polypeptide(L)' 'KEYVAKKLNVETMDLADEYVMRELREELDIGVITSVPGAAKGIAAKMNIEKLLDVKINSCNLFRKQTR' A
#
# COMPACT_ATOMS: atom_id res chain seq x y z
N LYS A 1 -10.93 9.50 0.76
CA LYS A 1 -10.88 8.35 1.68
C LYS A 1 -11.81 7.23 1.22
N GLU A 2 -13.07 7.54 0.89
CA GLU A 2 -14.05 6.59 0.32
C GLU A 2 -13.51 5.73 -0.83
N TYR A 3 -12.80 6.32 -1.79
CA TYR A 3 -12.17 5.58 -2.89
C TYR A 3 -11.26 4.43 -2.39
N VAL A 4 -10.42 4.72 -1.39
CA VAL A 4 -9.48 3.76 -0.82
C VAL A 4 -10.25 2.70 0.00
N ALA A 5 -11.20 3.13 0.82
CA ALA A 5 -12.05 2.24 1.61
C ALA A 5 -12.77 1.22 0.72
N LYS A 6 -13.37 1.68 -0.38
CA LYS A 6 -14.02 0.84 -1.38
C LYS A 6 -13.06 -0.15 -2.06
N LYS A 7 -11.83 0.28 -2.39
CA LYS A 7 -10.80 -0.58 -2.99
C LYS A 7 -10.29 -1.65 -2.03
N LEU A 8 -10.28 -1.37 -0.74
CA LEU A 8 -9.87 -2.28 0.33
C LEU A 8 -11.03 -3.09 0.91
N ASN A 9 -12.27 -2.85 0.47
CA ASN A 9 -13.48 -3.48 0.99
C ASN A 9 -13.67 -3.31 2.51
N VAL A 10 -13.46 -2.08 2.99
CA VAL A 10 -13.64 -1.68 4.39
C VAL A 10 -14.46 -0.41 4.51
N GLU A 11 -14.92 -0.08 5.72
CA GLU A 11 -15.56 1.20 5.99
C GLU A 11 -14.54 2.34 6.06
N THR A 12 -15.01 3.57 5.84
CA THR A 12 -14.12 4.75 5.86
C THR A 12 -13.47 5.00 7.22
N MET A 13 -14.11 4.58 8.32
CA MET A 13 -13.59 4.69 9.67
C MET A 13 -12.53 3.62 9.97
N ASP A 14 -12.63 2.44 9.36
CA ASP A 14 -11.66 1.35 9.52
C ASP A 14 -10.27 1.78 9.02
N LEU A 15 -10.19 2.70 8.06
CA LEU A 15 -8.93 3.26 7.58
C LEU A 15 -8.12 3.98 8.67
N ALA A 16 -8.75 4.37 9.77
CA ALA A 16 -8.11 5.01 10.93
C ALA A 16 -7.83 4.01 12.07
N ASP A 17 -8.39 2.81 12.01
CA ASP A 17 -8.12 1.75 12.98
C ASP A 17 -6.78 1.07 12.63
N GLU A 18 -5.81 1.21 13.53
CA GLU A 18 -4.46 0.65 13.33
C GLU A 18 -4.48 -0.88 13.30
N TYR A 19 -5.33 -1.54 14.08
CA TYR A 19 -5.40 -3.00 14.14
C TYR A 19 -5.92 -3.55 12.81
N VAL A 20 -7.05 -3.02 12.33
CA VAL A 20 -7.64 -3.41 11.04
C VAL A 20 -6.68 -3.12 9.89
N MET A 21 -6.11 -1.92 9.86
CA MET A 21 -5.17 -1.55 8.80
C MET A 21 -3.86 -2.31 8.85
N ARG A 22 -3.41 -2.77 10.02
CA ARG A 22 -2.21 -3.59 10.15
C ARG A 22 -2.41 -4.93 9.46
N GLU A 23 -3.47 -5.66 9.80
CA GLU A 23 -3.76 -6.97 9.21
C GLU A 23 -3.89 -6.86 7.68
N LEU A 24 -4.65 -5.87 7.18
CA LEU A 24 -4.81 -5.64 5.75
C LEU A 24 -3.50 -5.29 5.04
N ARG A 25 -2.62 -4.52 5.68
CA ARG A 25 -1.32 -4.15 5.09
C ARG A 25 -0.37 -5.34 4.98
N GLU A 26 -0.42 -6.25 5.95
CA GLU A 26 0.36 -7.49 5.94
C GLU A 26 -0.18 -8.45 4.87
N GLU A 27 -1.50 -8.65 4.79
CA GLU A 27 -2.13 -9.52 3.80
C GLU A 27 -1.93 -9.03 2.35
N LEU A 28 -2.08 -7.73 2.12
CA LEU A 28 -1.96 -7.13 0.79
C LEU A 28 -0.52 -6.79 0.40
N ASP A 29 0.45 -7.05 1.28
CA ASP A 29 1.88 -6.75 1.09
C ASP A 29 2.14 -5.29 0.64
N ILE A 30 1.40 -4.34 1.23
CA ILE A 30 1.48 -2.90 0.92
C ILE A 30 2.27 -2.10 1.96
N GLY A 31 3.00 -2.81 2.82
CA GLY A 31 3.89 -2.24 3.82
C GLY A 31 3.18 -1.86 5.12
N VAL A 32 3.77 -2.32 6.22
CA VAL A 32 3.42 -2.00 7.60
C VAL A 32 4.36 -0.97 8.21
N ILE A 33 3.96 -0.36 9.32
CA ILE A 33 4.72 0.67 10.05
C ILE A 33 6.09 0.13 10.46
N THR A 34 6.12 -1.05 11.08
CA THR A 34 7.34 -1.75 11.45
C THR A 34 7.76 -2.67 10.31
N SER A 35 9.00 -2.54 9.82
CA SER A 35 9.51 -3.43 8.78
C SER A 35 9.51 -4.89 9.25
N VAL A 36 8.81 -5.76 8.52
CA VAL A 36 8.81 -7.20 8.74
C VAL A 36 9.77 -7.86 7.73
N PRO A 37 10.67 -8.76 8.15
CA PRO A 37 11.51 -9.51 7.22
C PRO A 37 10.68 -10.25 6.18
N GLY A 38 11.05 -10.12 4.90
CA GLY A 38 10.34 -10.74 3.78
C GLY A 38 9.13 -9.97 3.25
N ALA A 39 8.58 -9.00 4.00
CA ALA A 39 7.50 -8.15 3.52
C ALA A 39 8.02 -7.02 2.60
N ALA A 40 7.18 -6.58 1.66
CA ALA A 40 7.48 -5.47 0.79
C ALA A 40 7.67 -4.17 1.59
N LYS A 41 8.74 -3.45 1.26
CA LYS A 41 9.11 -2.19 1.89
C LYS A 41 9.58 -1.16 0.86
N GLY A 42 9.46 0.11 1.21
CA GLY A 42 9.92 1.22 0.36
C GLY A 42 9.26 1.19 -1.02
N ILE A 43 10.07 1.04 -2.07
CA ILE A 43 9.57 1.10 -3.45
C ILE A 43 8.68 -0.08 -3.82
N ALA A 44 8.95 -1.28 -3.28
CA ALA A 44 8.17 -2.48 -3.57
C ALA A 44 6.74 -2.33 -3.04
N ALA A 45 6.59 -1.91 -1.79
CA ALA A 45 5.28 -1.63 -1.18
C ALA A 45 4.51 -0.58 -1.98
N LYS A 46 5.16 0.52 -2.41
CA LYS A 46 4.52 1.54 -3.24
C LYS A 46 4.05 1.01 -4.59
N MET A 47 4.81 0.12 -5.23
CA MET A 47 4.36 -0.50 -6.49
C MET A 47 3.17 -1.44 -6.28
N ASN A 48 3.08 -2.12 -5.14
CA ASN A 48 1.90 -2.91 -4.77
C ASN A 48 0.68 -2.00 -4.54
N ILE A 49 0.86 -0.86 -3.84
CA ILE A 49 -0.18 0.16 -3.67
C ILE A 49 -0.67 0.71 -5.02
N GLU A 50 0.23 1.02 -5.97
CA GLU A 50 -0.16 1.47 -7.31
C GLU A 50 -1.07 0.46 -8.01
N LYS A 51 -0.75 -0.85 -7.91
CA LYS A 51 -1.55 -1.93 -8.52
C LYS A 51 -2.90 -2.09 -7.83
N LEU A 52 -2.90 -2.12 -6.50
CA LEU A 52 -4.09 -2.33 -5.69
C LEU A 52 -5.10 -1.20 -5.85
N LEU A 53 -4.63 0.04 -5.78
CA LEU A 53 -5.47 1.22 -5.85
C LEU A 53 -5.66 1.72 -7.28
N ASP A 54 -5.02 1.12 -8.28
CA ASP A 54 -5.06 1.59 -9.68
C ASP A 54 -4.73 3.09 -9.83
N VAL A 55 -3.69 3.53 -9.12
CA VAL A 55 -3.18 4.91 -9.16
C VAL A 55 -1.71 4.93 -9.54
N LYS A 56 -1.26 6.06 -10.09
CA LYS A 56 0.17 6.29 -10.35
C LYS A 56 0.81 7.03 -9.19
N ILE A 57 1.91 6.48 -8.68
CA ILE A 57 2.77 7.08 -7.66
C ILE A 57 4.03 7.61 -8.35
N ASN A 58 4.26 8.91 -8.24
CA ASN A 58 5.37 9.59 -8.91
C ASN A 58 6.73 8.94 -8.61
N SER A 59 7.00 8.56 -7.36
CA SER A 59 8.27 7.92 -6.99
C SER A 59 8.49 6.58 -7.68
N CYS A 60 7.43 5.80 -7.93
CA CYS A 60 7.54 4.53 -8.66
C CYS A 60 7.84 4.75 -10.14
N ASN A 61 7.25 5.79 -10.75
CA ASN A 61 7.59 6.19 -12.12
C ASN A 61 9.02 6.70 -12.24
N LEU A 62 9.49 7.51 -11.28
CA LEU A 62 10.87 7.97 -11.25
C LEU A 62 11.85 6.79 -11.12
N PHE A 63 11.57 5.86 -10.22
CA PHE A 63 12.39 4.65 -10.05
C PHE A 63 12.47 3.83 -11.35
N ARG A 64 11.33 3.59 -12.02
CA ARG A 64 11.30 2.88 -13.32
C ARG A 64 12.09 3.59 -14.42
N LYS A 65 12.22 4.92 -14.37
CA LYS A 65 13.06 5.68 -15.31
C LYS A 65 14.56 5.54 -15.02
N GLN A 66 14.94 5.27 -13.78
CA GLN A 66 16.34 5.11 -13.35
C GLN A 66 16.86 3.68 -13.53
N THR A 67 15.97 2.68 -13.51
CA THR A 67 16.32 1.27 -13.71
C THR A 67 16.23 0.82 -15.17
N ARG A 68 16.01 1.75 -16.10
CA ARG A 68 16.04 1.54 -17.56
C ARG A 68 17.36 2.06 -18.10
#